data_AF-A0A9D0RBC8-F1
#
_entry.id   AF-A0A9D0RBC8-F1
#
_cell.length_a   1.000
_cell.length_b   1.000
_cell.length_c   1.000
_cell.angle_alpha   90.00
_cell.angle_beta   90.00
_cell.angle_gamma   90.00
#
_symmetry.space_group_name_H-M   'P 1'
#
loop_
_entity.id
_entity.type
_entity.pdbx_description
1 polymer ?
#
loop_
_entity_poly.entity_id
_entity_poly.type
_entity_poly.pdbx_seq_one_letter_code
_entity_poly.pdbx_strand_id
1 'polypeptide(L)'
;MIAQQSPQSARTAHGALLLLSATVLAAGALVYVLARPAGSAAFVPAGWSLELFAAPPWLSGQLPSFAHAFALPLLTAATLALHHRRALLAACGVWAGINILFELGQHPAAAALLEPYLRHVDHRLAHAAAAYFSHGTFDGWDIIAVIAGAGGAYGVMGVFMRGRNNR
;
A
#
# COMPACT_ATOMS: atom_id res chain seq x y z
N MET A 1 -26.57 -18.58 -22.57
CA MET A 1 -27.00 -17.17 -22.64
C MET A 1 -26.15 -16.38 -21.66
N ILE A 2 -25.28 -15.49 -22.14
CA ILE A 2 -24.51 -14.57 -21.29
C ILE A 2 -25.37 -13.32 -21.13
N ALA A 3 -25.94 -13.09 -19.95
CA ALA A 3 -26.66 -11.85 -19.66
C ALA A 3 -25.66 -10.69 -19.70
N GLN A 4 -25.80 -9.79 -20.68
CA GLN A 4 -24.99 -8.57 -20.74
C GLN A 4 -25.47 -7.61 -19.64
N GLN A 5 -24.56 -7.25 -18.73
CA GLN A 5 -24.85 -6.27 -17.68
C GLN A 5 -25.22 -4.92 -18.28
N SER A 6 -26.13 -4.20 -17.60
CA SER A 6 -26.35 -2.80 -17.92
C SER A 6 -25.08 -1.98 -17.61
N PRO A 7 -24.65 -1.07 -18.51
CA PRO A 7 -23.45 -0.27 -18.34
C PRO A 7 -23.42 0.57 -17.05
N GLN A 8 -24.56 0.76 -16.38
CA GLN A 8 -24.69 1.55 -15.16
C GLN A 8 -24.17 0.84 -13.90
N SER A 9 -24.40 -0.47 -13.78
CA SER A 9 -23.95 -1.25 -12.61
C SER A 9 -22.43 -1.38 -12.54
N ALA A 10 -21.78 -1.64 -13.68
CA ALA A 10 -20.33 -1.72 -13.80
C ALA A 10 -19.64 -0.39 -13.45
N ARG A 11 -20.21 0.74 -13.90
CA ARG A 11 -19.71 2.08 -13.57
C ARG A 11 -19.78 2.38 -12.07
N THR A 12 -20.84 1.95 -11.41
CA THR A 12 -21.03 2.18 -9.96
C THR A 12 -20.00 1.40 -9.13
N ALA A 13 -19.77 0.12 -9.46
CA ALA A 13 -18.76 -0.70 -8.78
C ALA A 13 -17.34 -0.15 -8.96
N HIS A 14 -16.99 0.26 -10.18
CA HIS A 14 -15.69 0.88 -10.48
C HIS A 14 -15.48 2.17 -9.68
N GLY A 15 -16.48 3.07 -9.67
CA GLY A 15 -16.42 4.31 -8.89
C GLY A 15 -16.26 4.06 -7.39
N ALA A 16 -16.95 3.07 -6.85
CA ALA A 16 -16.83 2.68 -5.44
C ALA A 16 -15.42 2.18 -5.08
N LEU A 17 -14.79 1.37 -5.94
CA LEU A 17 -13.42 0.88 -5.73
C LEU A 17 -12.38 2.01 -5.80
N LEU A 18 -12.55 2.96 -6.72
CA LEU A 18 -11.70 4.14 -6.80
C LEU A 18 -11.83 5.00 -5.54
N LEU A 19 -13.06 5.30 -5.11
CA LEU A 19 -13.28 6.12 -3.92
C LEU A 19 -12.74 5.46 -2.66
N LEU A 20 -12.99 4.15 -2.50
CA LEU A 20 -12.48 3.38 -1.37
C LEU A 20 -10.95 3.36 -1.34
N SER A 21 -10.31 3.07 -2.47
CA SER A 21 -8.84 3.02 -2.53
C SER A 21 -8.21 4.40 -2.28
N ALA A 22 -8.75 5.47 -2.87
CA ALA A 22 -8.29 6.83 -2.62
C ALA A 22 -8.44 7.23 -1.15
N THR A 23 -9.58 6.90 -0.52
CA THR A 23 -9.85 7.23 0.88
C THR A 23 -8.88 6.50 1.81
N VAL A 24 -8.66 5.20 1.60
CA VAL A 24 -7.75 4.41 2.43
C VAL A 24 -6.30 4.87 2.25
N LEU A 25 -5.87 5.17 1.01
CA LEU A 25 -4.52 5.74 0.77
C LEU A 25 -4.35 7.09 1.44
N ALA A 26 -5.32 8.00 1.31
CA ALA A 26 -5.27 9.32 1.93
C ALA A 26 -5.21 9.20 3.47
N ALA A 27 -6.02 8.32 4.07
CA ALA A 27 -5.99 8.07 5.50
C ALA A 27 -4.66 7.47 5.97
N GLY A 28 -4.14 6.46 5.27
CA GLY A 28 -2.84 5.85 5.59
C GLY A 28 -1.68 6.83 5.45
N ALA A 29 -1.66 7.63 4.37
CA ALA A 29 -0.67 8.68 4.15
C ALA A 29 -0.74 9.77 5.23
N LEU A 30 -1.95 10.19 5.62
CA LEU A 30 -2.15 11.15 6.68
C LEU A 30 -1.60 10.62 8.01
N VAL A 31 -1.97 9.39 8.39
CA VAL A 31 -1.46 8.74 9.60
C VAL A 31 0.07 8.65 9.56
N TYR A 32 0.64 8.25 8.41
CA TYR A 32 2.09 8.16 8.23
C TYR A 32 2.79 9.51 8.42
N VAL A 33 2.31 10.58 7.76
CA VAL A 33 2.90 11.93 7.86
C VAL A 33 2.81 12.48 9.29
N LEU A 34 1.67 12.25 9.94
CA LEU A 34 1.41 12.77 11.28
C LEU A 34 2.18 12.03 12.37
N ALA A 35 2.41 10.73 12.20
CA ALA A 35 3.09 9.88 13.20
C ALA A 35 4.62 9.86 13.05
N ARG A 36 5.17 10.31 11.91
CA ARG A 36 6.61 10.29 11.68
C ARG A 36 7.32 11.53 12.25
N PRO A 37 8.56 11.37 12.75
CA PRO A 37 9.40 12.49 13.18
C PRO A 37 9.60 13.53 12.06
N ALA A 38 9.79 14.80 12.44
CA ALA A 38 10.00 15.87 11.48
C ALA A 38 11.25 15.61 10.63
N GLY A 39 11.09 15.69 9.31
CA GLY A 39 12.19 15.49 8.36
C GLY A 39 12.57 14.04 8.08
N SER A 40 11.92 13.04 8.69
CA SER A 40 12.19 11.63 8.38
C SER A 40 11.42 11.12 7.15
N ALA A 41 10.31 11.76 6.80
CA ALA A 41 9.50 11.38 5.63
C ALA A 41 10.02 12.07 4.37
N ALA A 42 10.39 11.28 3.36
CA ALA A 42 10.83 11.80 2.07
C ALA A 42 9.71 12.64 1.42
N PHE A 43 10.09 13.77 0.82
CA PHE A 43 9.18 14.69 0.12
C PHE A 43 8.14 15.40 1.00
N VAL A 44 8.17 15.23 2.31
CA VAL A 44 7.29 15.93 3.25
C VAL A 44 8.09 17.04 3.93
N PRO A 45 7.64 18.32 3.85
CA PRO A 45 8.28 19.40 4.57
C PRO A 45 8.27 19.13 6.08
N ALA A 46 9.39 19.39 6.76
CA ALA A 46 9.53 19.12 8.19
C ALA A 46 8.43 19.78 9.05
N GLY A 47 7.94 20.95 8.66
CA GLY A 47 6.87 21.67 9.36
C GLY A 47 5.46 21.08 9.22
N TRP A 48 5.29 19.99 8.45
CA TRP A 48 4.00 19.29 8.32
C TRP A 48 3.90 18.07 9.24
N SER A 49 5.04 17.60 9.76
CA SER A 49 5.06 16.56 10.78
C SER A 49 4.65 17.19 12.11
N LEU A 50 3.51 16.76 12.65
CA LEU A 50 3.07 17.21 13.97
C LEU A 50 3.78 16.47 15.11
N GLU A 51 4.69 15.53 14.76
CA GLU A 51 5.33 14.61 15.69
C GLU A 51 4.34 14.17 16.75
N LEU A 52 3.18 13.63 16.34
CA LEU A 52 2.15 13.21 17.28
C LEU A 52 2.75 12.14 18.19
N PHE A 53 3.33 12.61 19.29
CA PHE A 53 4.19 11.89 20.20
C PHE A 53 3.41 10.67 20.69
N ALA A 54 4.02 9.49 20.56
CA ALA A 54 3.51 8.22 21.08
C ALA A 54 2.25 7.62 20.40
N ALA A 55 2.10 7.80 19.08
CA ALA A 55 1.24 6.86 18.35
C ALA A 55 1.70 5.42 18.62
N PRO A 56 0.82 4.51 19.02
CA PRO A 56 1.21 3.13 19.30
C PRO A 56 1.74 2.47 18.00
N PRO A 57 2.68 1.51 18.08
CA PRO A 57 3.34 0.94 16.90
C PRO A 57 2.38 0.42 15.82
N TRP A 58 1.23 -0.13 16.23
CA TRP A 58 0.20 -0.61 15.30
C TRP A 58 -0.44 0.51 14.45
N LEU A 59 -0.46 1.74 14.97
CA LEU A 59 -1.02 2.89 14.26
C LEU A 59 0.01 3.51 13.30
N SER A 60 1.27 3.63 13.72
CA SER A 60 2.32 4.29 12.95
C SER A 60 3.08 3.38 11.96
N GLY A 61 3.00 2.06 12.13
CA GLY A 61 3.62 1.06 11.23
C GLY A 61 2.57 0.19 10.53
N GLN A 62 1.93 -0.68 11.29
CA GLN A 62 1.06 -1.75 10.75
C GLN A 62 -0.14 -1.21 9.97
N LEU A 63 -0.78 -0.13 10.43
CA LEU A 63 -1.93 0.45 9.72
C LEU A 63 -1.54 1.01 8.33
N PRO A 64 -0.50 1.85 8.17
CA PRO A 64 0.04 2.20 6.86
C PRO A 64 0.38 0.98 5.97
N SER A 65 1.04 -0.03 6.53
CA SER A 65 1.44 -1.26 5.82
C SER A 65 0.21 -2.05 5.31
N PHE A 66 -0.82 -2.18 6.14
CA PHE A 66 -2.13 -2.72 5.73
C PHE A 66 -2.77 -1.85 4.64
N ALA A 67 -2.81 -0.53 4.83
CA ALA A 67 -3.49 0.41 3.95
C ALA A 67 -2.91 0.38 2.53
N HIS A 68 -1.59 0.33 2.38
CA HIS A 68 -0.93 0.18 1.08
C HIS A 68 -1.28 -1.15 0.41
N ALA A 69 -1.11 -2.27 1.13
CA ALA A 69 -1.39 -3.60 0.60
C ALA A 69 -2.88 -3.83 0.30
N PHE A 70 -3.77 -3.10 0.96
CA PHE A 70 -5.20 -3.11 0.69
C PHE A 70 -5.58 -2.21 -0.49
N ALA A 71 -5.18 -0.94 -0.47
CA ALA A 71 -5.72 0.04 -1.40
C ALA A 71 -5.08 -0.01 -2.79
N LEU A 72 -3.78 -0.32 -2.90
CA LEU A 72 -3.09 -0.34 -4.20
C LEU A 72 -3.60 -1.43 -5.14
N PRO A 73 -3.89 -2.68 -4.70
CA PRO A 73 -4.56 -3.66 -5.54
C PRO A 73 -5.96 -3.22 -5.99
N LEU A 74 -6.76 -2.61 -5.10
CA LEU A 74 -8.10 -2.10 -5.44
C LEU A 74 -8.01 -1.01 -6.52
N LEU A 75 -7.10 -0.06 -6.33
CA LEU A 75 -6.84 1.01 -7.30
C LEU A 75 -6.42 0.41 -8.65
N THR A 76 -5.43 -0.49 -8.64
CA THR A 76 -4.93 -1.18 -9.85
C THR A 76 -6.05 -1.92 -10.58
N ALA A 77 -6.86 -2.66 -9.85
CA ALA A 77 -7.97 -3.41 -10.42
C ALA A 77 -9.05 -2.49 -11.00
N ALA A 78 -9.34 -1.37 -10.34
CA ALA A 78 -10.25 -0.37 -10.86
C ALA A 78 -9.68 0.28 -12.13
N THR A 79 -8.48 0.85 -12.07
CA THR A 79 -7.86 1.60 -13.18
C THR A 79 -7.63 0.76 -14.42
N LEU A 80 -7.22 -0.49 -14.25
CA LEU A 80 -6.98 -1.41 -15.37
C LEU A 80 -8.22 -2.25 -15.72
N ALA A 81 -9.36 -1.96 -15.10
CA ALA A 81 -10.61 -2.72 -15.26
C ALA A 81 -10.42 -4.24 -15.15
N LEU A 82 -9.63 -4.69 -14.16
CA LEU A 82 -9.35 -6.11 -13.96
C LEU A 82 -10.60 -6.83 -13.48
N HIS A 83 -10.94 -7.91 -14.16
CA HIS A 83 -12.15 -8.70 -13.89
C HIS A 83 -11.88 -10.20 -13.80
N HIS A 84 -10.67 -10.66 -14.07
CA HIS A 84 -10.35 -12.08 -13.98
C HIS A 84 -9.72 -12.38 -12.63
N ARG A 85 -10.18 -13.45 -11.95
CA ARG A 85 -9.66 -13.84 -10.62
C ARG A 85 -8.13 -13.93 -10.57
N ARG A 86 -7.51 -14.46 -11.62
CA ARG A 86 -6.05 -14.55 -11.75
C ARG A 86 -5.38 -13.17 -11.79
N ALA A 87 -5.96 -12.21 -12.51
CA ALA A 87 -5.46 -10.85 -12.58
C ALA A 87 -5.60 -10.12 -11.24
N LEU A 88 -6.70 -10.36 -10.51
CA LEU A 88 -6.88 -9.82 -9.16
C LEU A 88 -5.89 -10.40 -8.16
N LEU A 89 -5.66 -11.72 -8.20
CA LEU A 89 -4.63 -12.37 -7.38
C LEU A 89 -3.24 -11.83 -7.72
N ALA A 90 -2.94 -11.62 -9.00
CA ALA A 90 -1.67 -11.04 -9.42
C ALA A 90 -1.50 -9.61 -8.90
N ALA A 91 -2.54 -8.76 -8.98
CA ALA A 91 -2.49 -7.40 -8.43
C ALA A 91 -2.23 -7.41 -6.90
N CYS A 92 -2.93 -8.26 -6.15
CA CYS A 92 -2.69 -8.43 -4.71
C CYS A 92 -1.27 -8.94 -4.43
N GLY A 93 -0.81 -9.97 -5.16
CA GLY A 93 0.49 -10.59 -4.96
C GLY A 93 1.66 -9.65 -5.29
N VAL A 94 1.56 -8.88 -6.38
CA VAL A 94 2.59 -7.90 -6.76
C VAL A 94 2.73 -6.84 -5.68
N TRP A 95 1.62 -6.22 -5.25
CA TRP A 95 1.69 -5.17 -4.23
C TRP A 95 2.09 -5.70 -2.86
N ALA A 96 1.61 -6.88 -2.45
CA ALA A 96 2.08 -7.52 -1.23
C ALA A 96 3.57 -7.81 -1.29
N GLY A 97 4.06 -8.36 -2.40
CA GLY A 97 5.48 -8.63 -2.63
C GLY A 97 6.34 -7.37 -2.55
N ILE A 98 5.92 -6.28 -3.20
CA ILE A 98 6.62 -4.99 -3.11
C ILE A 98 6.70 -4.49 -1.66
N ASN A 99 5.61 -4.53 -0.90
CA ASN A 99 5.62 -4.09 0.50
C ASN A 99 6.50 -4.98 1.38
N ILE A 100 6.44 -6.31 1.19
CA ILE A 100 7.32 -7.25 1.91
C ILE A 100 8.79 -7.01 1.55
N LEU A 101 9.12 -6.72 0.28
CA LEU A 101 10.50 -6.40 -0.11
C LEU A 101 10.99 -5.10 0.52
N PHE A 102 10.14 -4.07 0.62
CA PHE A 102 10.48 -2.85 1.34
C PHE A 102 10.74 -3.13 2.83
N GLU A 103 9.89 -3.94 3.45
CA GLU A 103 10.03 -4.34 4.86
C GLU A 103 11.34 -5.11 5.09
N LEU A 104 11.61 -6.13 4.27
CA LEU A 104 12.86 -6.88 4.31
C LEU A 104 14.08 -6.00 4.05
N GLY A 105 13.96 -4.98 3.20
CA GLY A 105 15.02 -4.01 2.95
C GLY A 105 15.40 -3.18 4.18
N GLN A 106 14.48 -3.01 5.14
CA GLN A 106 14.74 -2.35 6.43
C GLN A 106 15.37 -3.28 7.47
N HIS A 107 15.50 -4.58 7.19
CA HIS A 107 16.22 -5.49 8.07
C HIS A 107 17.69 -5.04 8.16
N PRO A 108 18.32 -5.00 9.35
CA PRO A 108 19.67 -4.42 9.52
C PRO A 108 20.72 -4.98 8.57
N ALA A 109 20.68 -6.29 8.30
CA ALA A 109 21.59 -6.93 7.35
C ALA A 109 21.36 -6.50 5.89
N ALA A 110 20.10 -6.28 5.49
CA ALA A 110 19.77 -5.83 4.13
C ALA A 110 20.07 -4.33 3.98
N ALA A 111 19.71 -3.52 4.96
CA ALA A 111 19.99 -2.08 4.98
C ALA A 111 21.50 -1.80 4.87
N ALA A 112 22.33 -2.54 5.62
CA ALA A 112 23.79 -2.41 5.56
C ALA A 112 24.39 -2.74 4.18
N LEU A 113 23.73 -3.60 3.39
CA LEU A 113 24.15 -3.92 2.03
C LEU A 113 23.64 -2.88 1.01
N LEU A 114 22.41 -2.39 1.18
CA LEU A 114 21.74 -1.49 0.24
C LEU A 114 22.23 -0.04 0.38
N GLU A 115 22.47 0.42 1.60
CA GLU A 115 22.77 1.83 1.88
C GLU A 115 24.02 2.34 1.14
N PRO A 116 25.18 1.65 1.14
CA PRO A 116 26.36 2.14 0.44
C PRO A 116 26.13 2.28 -1.07
N TYR A 117 25.41 1.32 -1.66
CA TYR A 117 25.08 1.34 -3.09
C TYR A 117 24.15 2.51 -3.43
N LEU A 118 23.08 2.70 -2.65
CA LEU A 118 22.10 3.75 -2.88
C LEU A 118 22.67 5.16 -2.66
N ARG A 119 23.59 5.35 -1.70
CA ARG A 119 24.27 6.63 -1.48
C ARG A 119 25.28 6.99 -2.58
N HIS A 120 25.76 6.01 -3.34
CA HIS A 120 26.69 6.23 -4.45
C HIS A 120 26.00 6.73 -5.72
N VAL A 121 24.69 6.51 -5.83
CA VAL A 121 23.89 7.01 -6.94
C VAL A 121 23.46 8.44 -6.65
N ASP A 122 23.99 9.40 -7.41
CA ASP A 122 23.64 10.84 -7.30
C ASP A 122 22.24 11.12 -7.86
N HIS A 123 21.23 10.66 -7.11
CA HIS A 123 19.83 10.81 -7.47
C HIS A 123 18.97 10.97 -6.22
N ARG A 124 18.04 11.94 -6.24
CA ARG A 124 17.19 12.26 -5.07
C ARG A 124 16.39 11.06 -4.56
N LEU A 125 15.89 10.20 -5.46
CA LEU A 125 15.19 8.97 -5.05
C LEU A 125 16.12 7.95 -4.40
N ALA A 126 17.38 7.86 -4.84
CA ALA A 126 18.34 6.92 -4.26
C ALA A 126 18.71 7.33 -2.83
N HIS A 127 18.91 8.63 -2.58
CA HIS A 127 19.10 9.15 -1.23
C HIS A 127 17.86 8.97 -0.35
N ALA A 128 16.66 9.19 -0.88
CA ALA A 128 15.41 8.93 -0.14
C ALA A 128 15.26 7.44 0.21
N ALA A 129 15.57 6.53 -0.72
CA ALA A 129 15.56 5.09 -0.47
C ALA A 129 16.62 4.68 0.55
N ALA A 130 17.84 5.23 0.47
CA ALA A 130 18.89 4.98 1.45
C ALA A 130 18.44 5.42 2.85
N ALA A 131 17.85 6.61 2.98
CA ALA A 131 17.31 7.11 4.24
C ALA A 131 16.16 6.23 4.75
N TYR A 132 15.27 5.78 3.87
CA TYR A 132 14.16 4.89 4.21
C TYR A 132 14.64 3.55 4.78
N PHE A 133 15.64 2.91 4.15
CA PHE A 133 16.15 1.62 4.61
C PHE A 133 17.02 1.73 5.87
N SER A 134 17.79 2.80 6.02
CA SER A 134 18.69 3.00 7.18
C SER A 134 17.98 3.48 8.45
N HIS A 135 16.90 4.25 8.33
CA HIS A 135 16.10 4.72 9.47
C HIS A 135 14.80 3.93 9.67
N GLY A 136 14.49 3.00 8.76
CA GLY A 136 13.40 2.05 8.90
C GLY A 136 13.66 1.06 10.04
N THR A 137 12.63 0.34 10.44
CA THR A 137 12.75 -0.72 11.44
C THR A 137 11.92 -1.88 10.98
N PHE A 138 12.59 -3.00 10.73
CA PHE A 138 11.91 -4.24 10.41
C PHE A 138 10.97 -4.68 11.55
N ASP A 139 9.69 -4.83 11.24
CA ASP A 139 8.64 -5.38 12.11
C ASP A 139 7.92 -6.52 11.39
N GLY A 140 8.01 -7.74 11.96
CA GLY A 140 7.29 -8.90 11.43
C GLY A 140 5.76 -8.71 11.42
N TRP A 141 5.21 -7.84 12.27
CA TRP A 141 3.79 -7.51 12.24
C TRP A 141 3.38 -6.72 11.00
N ASP A 142 4.29 -5.96 10.38
CA ASP A 142 4.01 -5.25 9.14
C ASP A 142 3.83 -6.24 7.98
N ILE A 143 4.57 -7.35 7.97
CA ILE A 143 4.34 -8.45 7.02
C ILE A 143 2.93 -9.05 7.19
N ILE A 144 2.51 -9.29 8.44
CA ILE A 144 1.15 -9.79 8.72
C ILE A 144 0.10 -8.79 8.27
N ALA A 145 0.30 -7.50 8.54
CA ALA A 145 -0.58 -6.43 8.10
C ALA A 145 -0.69 -6.35 6.57
N VAL A 146 0.42 -6.51 5.86
CA VAL A 146 0.46 -6.58 4.38
C VAL A 146 -0.34 -7.78 3.86
N ILE A 147 -0.14 -8.97 4.43
CA ILE A 147 -0.89 -10.18 4.04
C ILE A 147 -2.40 -9.98 4.29
N ALA A 148 -2.77 -9.42 5.44
CA ALA A 148 -4.15 -9.12 5.78
C ALA A 148 -4.76 -8.08 4.81
N GLY A 149 -4.02 -7.02 4.47
CA GLY A 149 -4.44 -5.99 3.52
C GLY A 149 -4.68 -6.55 2.13
N ALA A 150 -3.73 -7.33 1.60
CA ALA A 150 -3.85 -7.96 0.30
C ALA A 150 -5.01 -8.98 0.24
N GLY A 151 -5.20 -9.77 1.29
CA GLY A 151 -6.32 -10.70 1.44
C GLY A 151 -7.67 -9.96 1.51
N GLY A 152 -7.73 -8.88 2.28
CA GLY A 152 -8.90 -8.00 2.37
C GLY A 152 -9.27 -7.39 1.03
N ALA A 153 -8.29 -6.88 0.27
CA ALA A 153 -8.50 -6.34 -1.06
C ALA A 153 -9.07 -7.39 -2.02
N TYR A 154 -8.50 -8.60 -2.00
CA TYR A 154 -9.01 -9.69 -2.82
C TYR A 154 -10.46 -10.06 -2.45
N GLY A 155 -10.79 -10.07 -1.17
CA GLY A 155 -12.15 -10.29 -0.68
C GLY A 155 -13.14 -9.23 -1.17
N VAL A 156 -12.79 -7.95 -1.02
CA VAL A 156 -13.61 -6.82 -1.48
C VAL A 156 -13.85 -6.91 -2.98
N MET A 157 -12.80 -7.08 -3.78
CA MET A 157 -12.94 -7.25 -5.23
C MET A 157 -13.82 -8.45 -5.57
N GLY A 158 -13.66 -9.56 -4.84
CA GLY A 158 -14.48 -10.76 -4.98
C GLY A 158 -15.97 -10.52 -4.76
N VAL A 159 -16.36 -9.68 -3.79
CA VAL A 159 -17.77 -9.28 -3.56
C VAL A 159 -18.31 -8.49 -4.75
N PHE A 160 -17.57 -7.48 -5.21
CA PHE A 160 -17.94 -6.69 -6.38
C PHE A 160 -18.03 -7.54 -7.66
N MET A 161 -17.21 -8.59 -7.76
CA MET A 161 -17.24 -9.55 -8.86
C MET A 161 -18.41 -10.54 -8.79
N ARG A 162 -18.73 -11.08 -7.61
CA ARG A 162 -19.86 -12.03 -7.44
C ARG A 162 -21.19 -11.38 -7.76
N GLY A 163 -21.36 -10.10 -7.45
CA GLY A 163 -22.50 -9.31 -7.89
C GLY A 163 -22.68 -9.27 -9.42
N ARG A 164 -21.64 -9.59 -10.21
CA ARG A 164 -21.69 -9.65 -11.68
C ARG A 164 -22.10 -10.99 -12.25
N ASN A 165 -21.85 -12.10 -11.54
CA ASN A 165 -22.13 -13.45 -12.06
C ASN A 165 -23.50 -14.01 -11.65
N ASN A 166 -24.13 -13.46 -10.61
CA ASN A 166 -25.42 -13.93 -10.09
C ASN A 166 -26.65 -13.17 -10.69
N ARG A 167 -26.47 -12.45 -11.81
CA ARG A 167 -27.54 -11.72 -12.51
C ARG A 167 -27.36 -11.92 -14.02
#